data_AF-A0A8J3KHM7-F1
#
_entry.id   AF-A0A8J3KHM7-F1
#
_cell.length_a   1.000
_cell.length_b   1.000
_cell.length_c   1.000
_cell.angle_alpha   90.00
_cell.angle_beta   90.00
_cell.angle_gamma   90.00
#
_symmetry.space_group_name_H-M   'P 1'
#
loop_
_entity.id
_entity.type
_entity.pdbx_description
1 polymer ?
#
loop_
_entity_poly.entity_id
_entity_poly.type
_entity_poly.pdbx_seq_one_letter_code
_entity_poly.pdbx_strand_id
1 'polypeptide(L)'
;MTKLKPSEKACLLLLMSEAREVSNTELRERFDGFSIQGADSRALVDNGFATKRKGAKGALVHELTDKGWAKCKEELTSDFVKGAGPAYPALHALLGAVDRYLRRAELSLPDLFTASTPPPAPLPVVKIKPVVKRGLEKRVRTAYDKLADTPQAWVSLTDLRRELTGASAAEVDAALMKMAVARTIVLVPEDNQKTLTDEDRAAAIHIGGEDKHLLSIEAE
;
A
#
# COMPACT_ATOMS: atom_id res chain seq x y z
N MET A 1 -17.53 20.55 -4.50
CA MET A 1 -16.08 20.47 -4.20
C MET A 1 -15.40 21.67 -4.83
N THR A 2 -14.60 22.42 -4.06
CA THR A 2 -13.88 23.60 -4.56
C THR A 2 -12.79 23.16 -5.54
N LYS A 3 -12.80 23.71 -6.76
CA LYS A 3 -11.81 23.38 -7.80
C LYS A 3 -10.47 24.04 -7.46
N LEU A 4 -9.42 23.24 -7.28
CA LEU A 4 -8.07 23.74 -7.01
C LEU A 4 -7.48 24.43 -8.24
N LYS A 5 -6.77 25.53 -8.00
CA LYS A 5 -5.98 26.23 -9.01
C LYS A 5 -4.71 25.43 -9.35
N PRO A 6 -4.08 25.69 -10.52
CA PRO A 6 -2.85 25.00 -10.90
C PRO A 6 -1.72 25.08 -9.87
N SER A 7 -1.53 26.23 -9.21
CA SER A 7 -0.53 26.42 -8.15
C SER A 7 -0.80 25.53 -6.94
N GLU A 8 -2.05 25.49 -6.47
CA GLU A 8 -2.49 24.67 -5.33
C GLU A 8 -2.34 23.17 -5.63
N LYS A 9 -2.65 22.74 -6.86
CA LYS A 9 -2.42 21.35 -7.32
C LYS A 9 -0.93 21.01 -7.33
N ALA A 10 -0.07 21.92 -7.80
CA ALA A 10 1.37 21.73 -7.76
C ALA A 10 1.87 21.58 -6.32
N CYS A 11 1.40 22.41 -5.38
CA CYS A 11 1.71 22.26 -3.95
C CYS A 11 1.34 20.86 -3.44
N LEU A 12 0.12 20.37 -3.74
CA LEU A 12 -0.33 19.05 -3.32
C LEU A 12 0.54 17.91 -3.85
N LEU A 13 0.83 17.93 -5.15
CA LEU A 13 1.62 16.88 -5.79
C LEU A 13 3.07 16.88 -5.29
N LEU A 14 3.64 18.05 -5.01
CA LEU A 14 4.98 18.16 -4.43
C LEU A 14 5.00 17.62 -3.00
N LEU A 15 4.02 17.99 -2.15
CA LEU A 15 3.92 17.43 -0.81
C LEU A 15 3.71 15.90 -0.82
N MET A 16 2.94 15.40 -1.78
CA MET A 16 2.76 13.95 -1.99
C MET A 16 4.08 13.27 -2.35
N SER A 17 4.89 13.89 -3.22
CA SER A 17 6.20 13.35 -3.61
C SER A 17 7.20 13.33 -2.47
N GLU A 18 7.07 14.26 -1.51
CA GLU A 18 7.89 14.30 -0.30
C GLU A 18 7.45 13.26 0.72
N ALA A 19 6.13 13.01 0.83
CA ALA A 19 5.53 12.01 1.71
C ALA A 19 5.94 12.09 3.19
N ARG A 20 6.33 13.30 3.62
CA ARG A 20 6.72 13.64 4.98
C ARG A 20 6.49 15.12 5.21
N GLU A 21 6.67 15.55 6.45
CA GLU A 21 6.83 16.96 6.75
C GLU A 21 8.04 17.57 6.01
N VAL A 22 7.81 18.68 5.30
CA VAL A 22 8.83 19.39 4.52
C VAL A 22 8.75 20.90 4.75
N SER A 23 9.92 21.54 4.88
CA SER A 23 10.02 22.99 5.02
C SER A 23 10.03 23.72 3.68
N ASN A 24 9.61 25.00 3.68
CA ASN A 24 9.78 25.86 2.51
C ASN A 24 11.25 26.07 2.10
N THR A 25 12.20 25.87 3.01
CA THR A 25 13.63 25.91 2.66
C THR A 25 14.02 24.70 1.82
N GLU A 26 13.65 23.49 2.27
CA GLU A 26 13.90 22.26 1.51
C GLU A 26 13.19 22.26 0.15
N LEU A 27 11.94 22.75 0.08
CA LEU A 27 11.22 22.84 -1.19
C LEU A 27 11.94 23.75 -2.19
N ARG A 28 12.48 24.90 -1.73
CA ARG A 28 13.24 25.81 -2.61
C ARG A 28 14.51 25.17 -3.11
N GLU A 29 15.23 24.46 -2.24
CA GLU A 29 16.48 23.78 -2.60
C GLU A 29 16.25 22.64 -3.60
N ARG A 30 15.14 21.90 -3.49
CA ARG A 30 14.88 20.71 -4.30
C ARG A 30 14.12 20.98 -5.59
N PHE A 31 13.29 22.02 -5.62
CA PHE A 31 12.36 22.29 -6.72
C PHE A 31 12.52 23.70 -7.28
N ASP A 32 13.78 24.10 -7.53
CA ASP A 32 14.14 25.33 -8.25
C ASP A 32 13.44 26.60 -7.70
N GLY A 33 13.59 26.83 -6.39
CA GLY A 33 13.03 28.00 -5.73
C GLY A 33 11.53 27.94 -5.42
N PHE A 34 10.86 26.82 -5.67
CA PHE A 34 9.46 26.64 -5.31
C PHE A 34 9.22 26.72 -3.80
N SER A 35 8.11 27.34 -3.38
CA SER A 35 7.68 27.32 -1.97
C SER A 35 6.17 27.47 -1.82
N ILE A 36 5.63 26.90 -0.74
CA ILE A 36 4.21 26.95 -0.39
C ILE A 36 3.98 28.14 0.53
N GLN A 37 3.46 29.23 -0.02
CA GLN A 37 3.31 30.49 0.71
C GLN A 37 1.96 31.18 0.42
N GLY A 38 1.67 32.23 1.19
CA GLY A 38 0.57 33.15 0.92
C GLY A 38 -0.79 32.47 0.77
N ALA A 39 -1.45 32.75 -0.36
CA ALA A 39 -2.80 32.27 -0.66
C ALA A 39 -2.86 30.76 -0.85
N ASP A 40 -1.87 30.15 -1.51
CA ASP A 40 -1.84 28.70 -1.76
C ASP A 40 -1.72 27.94 -0.43
N SER A 41 -0.80 28.37 0.45
CA SER A 41 -0.66 27.78 1.78
C SER A 41 -1.96 27.87 2.59
N ARG A 42 -2.65 29.01 2.53
CA ARG A 42 -3.93 29.20 3.22
C ARG A 42 -5.01 28.29 2.65
N ALA A 43 -5.14 28.22 1.33
CA ALA A 43 -6.10 27.37 0.66
C ALA A 43 -5.93 25.88 1.02
N LEU A 44 -4.68 25.38 1.06
CA LEU A 44 -4.40 24.00 1.43
C LEU A 44 -4.82 23.69 2.88
N VAL A 45 -4.56 24.61 3.81
CA VAL A 45 -4.92 24.46 5.23
C VAL A 45 -6.43 24.60 5.45
N ASP A 46 -7.06 25.63 4.88
CA ASP A 46 -8.48 25.91 5.07
C ASP A 46 -9.38 24.80 4.49
N ASN A 47 -8.94 24.15 3.41
CA ASN A 47 -9.64 22.99 2.85
C ASN A 47 -9.29 21.67 3.56
N GLY A 48 -8.36 21.70 4.53
CA GLY A 48 -7.92 20.55 5.31
C GLY A 48 -7.07 19.56 4.52
N PHE A 49 -6.40 19.99 3.46
CA PHE A 49 -5.55 19.14 2.63
C PHE A 49 -4.10 19.06 3.12
N ALA A 50 -3.62 20.08 3.82
CA ALA A 50 -2.29 20.06 4.42
C ALA A 50 -2.30 20.75 5.78
N THR A 51 -1.37 20.35 6.64
CA THR A 51 -1.07 21.09 7.86
C THR A 51 0.00 22.14 7.59
N LYS A 52 0.04 23.16 8.46
CA LYS A 52 1.13 24.13 8.52
C LYS A 52 1.49 24.35 9.97
N ARG A 53 2.76 24.16 10.31
CA ARG A 53 3.28 24.49 11.64
C ARG A 53 4.65 25.15 11.57
N LYS A 54 5.09 25.70 12.70
CA LYS A 54 6.47 26.18 12.86
C LYS A 54 7.33 25.01 13.31
N GLY A 55 8.31 24.65 12.49
CA GLY A 55 9.34 23.67 12.78
C GLY A 55 10.57 24.27 13.46
N ALA A 56 11.67 23.53 13.46
CA ALA A 56 12.93 23.96 14.05
C ALA A 56 13.41 25.30 13.45
N LYS A 57 14.00 26.15 14.30
CA LYS A 57 14.49 27.50 13.93
C LYS A 57 13.42 28.42 13.31
N GLY A 58 12.13 28.12 13.54
CA GLY A 58 11.01 28.93 13.04
C GLY A 58 10.65 28.69 11.57
N ALA A 59 11.21 27.65 10.94
CA ALA A 59 10.87 27.30 9.56
C ALA A 59 9.38 26.92 9.45
N LEU A 60 8.70 27.39 8.41
CA LEU A 60 7.34 26.94 8.11
C LEU A 60 7.42 25.58 7.40
N VAL A 61 6.78 24.59 8.01
CA VAL A 61 6.74 23.21 7.53
C VAL A 61 5.30 22.82 7.17
N HIS A 62 5.21 21.95 6.17
CA HIS A 62 3.97 21.51 5.54
C HIS A 62 3.96 19.99 5.43
N GLU A 63 2.80 19.39 5.62
CA GLU A 63 2.59 17.95 5.50
C GLU A 63 1.16 17.68 4.99
N LEU A 64 0.97 16.67 4.16
CA LEU A 64 -0.36 16.26 3.73
C LEU A 64 -1.16 15.68 4.90
N THR A 65 -2.44 16.00 4.95
CA THR A 65 -3.41 15.27 5.78
C THR A 65 -3.92 14.05 5.00
N ASP A 66 -4.66 13.14 5.66
CA ASP A 66 -5.37 12.04 4.99
C ASP A 66 -6.28 12.53 3.88
N LYS A 67 -6.98 13.65 4.12
CA LYS A 67 -7.82 14.31 3.12
C LYS A 67 -7.00 14.86 1.96
N GLY A 68 -5.79 15.36 2.24
CA GLY A 68 -4.82 15.76 1.22
C GLY A 68 -4.38 14.60 0.33
N TRP A 69 -4.05 13.46 0.91
CA TRP A 69 -3.72 12.24 0.18
C TRP A 69 -4.86 11.76 -0.71
N ALA A 70 -6.09 11.71 -0.17
CA ALA A 70 -7.28 11.39 -0.95
C ALA A 70 -7.45 12.38 -2.12
N LYS A 71 -7.22 13.67 -1.87
CA LYS A 71 -7.30 14.69 -2.92
C LYS A 71 -6.24 14.53 -4.00
N CYS A 72 -5.00 14.19 -3.63
CA CYS A 72 -3.95 13.88 -4.60
C CYS A 72 -4.32 12.70 -5.50
N LYS A 73 -4.94 11.65 -4.92
CA LYS A 73 -5.45 10.51 -5.69
C LYS A 73 -6.48 10.93 -6.74
N GLU A 74 -7.44 11.77 -6.35
CA GLU A 74 -8.42 12.32 -7.28
C GLU A 74 -7.75 13.11 -8.41
N GLU A 75 -6.78 13.96 -8.10
CA GLU A 75 -6.10 14.78 -9.11
C GLU A 75 -5.28 13.94 -10.09
N LEU A 76 -4.57 12.91 -9.61
CA LEU A 76 -3.78 11.98 -10.43
C LEU A 76 -4.63 11.13 -11.39
N THR A 77 -5.88 10.90 -11.03
CA THR A 77 -6.80 10.03 -11.78
C THR A 77 -7.89 10.82 -12.50
N SER A 78 -7.86 12.15 -12.38
CA SER A 78 -8.79 13.04 -13.06
C SER A 78 -8.51 13.15 -14.55
N ASP A 79 -9.52 13.53 -15.32
CA ASP A 79 -9.34 13.83 -16.73
C ASP A 79 -8.31 14.95 -16.94
N PHE A 80 -7.44 14.77 -17.94
CA PHE A 80 -6.44 15.76 -18.28
C PHE A 80 -7.07 16.96 -19.01
N VAL A 81 -6.43 18.12 -18.89
CA VAL A 81 -6.81 19.32 -19.64
C VAL A 81 -6.46 19.13 -21.12
N LYS A 82 -7.47 19.20 -22.00
CA LYS A 82 -7.29 19.18 -23.46
C LYS A 82 -6.47 20.41 -23.89
N GLY A 83 -5.52 20.22 -24.81
CA GLY A 83 -4.70 21.31 -25.36
C GLY A 83 -3.36 21.55 -24.67
N ALA A 84 -2.99 20.76 -23.64
CA ALA A 84 -1.70 20.85 -22.95
C ALA A 84 -0.52 20.14 -23.68
N GLY A 85 -0.67 19.85 -24.97
CA GLY A 85 0.29 19.06 -25.76
C GLY A 85 0.25 17.55 -25.46
N PRO A 86 0.95 16.71 -26.26
CA PRO A 86 0.83 15.24 -26.20
C PRO A 86 1.52 14.59 -24.99
N ALA A 87 2.49 15.25 -24.36
CA ALA A 87 3.18 14.72 -23.17
C ALA A 87 2.25 14.63 -21.95
N TYR A 88 1.34 15.60 -21.80
CA TYR A 88 0.42 15.68 -20.68
C TYR A 88 -0.61 14.52 -20.60
N PRO A 89 -1.35 14.17 -21.67
CA PRO A 89 -2.23 13.01 -21.67
C PRO A 89 -1.46 11.68 -21.55
N ALA A 90 -0.25 11.58 -22.11
CA ALA A 90 0.58 10.38 -21.94
C ALA A 90 0.97 10.16 -20.47
N LEU A 91 1.35 11.22 -19.76
CA LEU A 91 1.60 11.18 -18.32
C LEU A 91 0.36 10.76 -17.52
N HIS A 92 -0.81 11.35 -17.82
CA HIS A 92 -2.06 10.97 -17.16
C HIS A 92 -2.45 9.51 -17.42
N ALA A 93 -2.25 8.99 -18.64
CA ALA A 93 -2.46 7.59 -18.94
C ALA A 93 -1.55 6.66 -18.13
N LEU A 94 -0.28 7.04 -17.96
CA LEU A 94 0.68 6.32 -17.12
C LEU A 94 0.26 6.35 -15.64
N LEU A 95 -0.13 7.52 -15.11
CA LEU A 95 -0.61 7.66 -13.73
C LEU A 95 -1.86 6.83 -13.47
N GLY A 96 -2.79 6.80 -14.43
CA GLY A 96 -3.96 5.92 -14.37
C GLY A 96 -3.60 4.43 -14.38
N ALA A 97 -2.54 4.03 -15.09
CA ALA A 97 -2.04 2.66 -15.04
C ALA A 97 -1.43 2.32 -13.67
N VAL A 98 -0.71 3.26 -13.06
CA VAL A 98 -0.18 3.12 -11.69
C VAL A 98 -1.32 3.00 -10.67
N ASP A 99 -2.36 3.85 -10.73
CA ASP A 99 -3.52 3.74 -9.82
C ASP A 99 -4.23 2.38 -9.96
N ARG A 100 -4.42 1.89 -11.20
CA ARG A 100 -4.99 0.54 -11.41
C ARG A 100 -4.13 -0.56 -10.79
N TYR A 101 -2.81 -0.46 -10.91
CA TYR A 101 -1.89 -1.41 -10.28
C TYR A 101 -1.98 -1.34 -8.75
N LEU A 102 -1.89 -0.14 -8.17
CA LEU A 102 -1.97 0.07 -6.72
C LEU A 102 -3.26 -0.48 -6.15
N ARG A 103 -4.41 -0.20 -6.78
CA ARG A 103 -5.71 -0.76 -6.38
C ARG A 103 -5.72 -2.28 -6.40
N ARG A 104 -5.18 -2.89 -7.47
CA ARG A 104 -5.09 -4.35 -7.58
C ARG A 104 -4.19 -4.95 -6.51
N ALA A 105 -3.11 -4.26 -6.16
CA ALA A 105 -2.15 -4.68 -5.14
C ALA A 105 -2.57 -4.32 -3.71
N GLU A 106 -3.76 -3.73 -3.51
CA GLU A 106 -4.21 -3.13 -2.24
C GLU A 106 -3.25 -2.11 -1.63
N LEU A 107 -2.42 -1.49 -2.48
CA LEU A 107 -1.50 -0.44 -2.07
C LEU A 107 -2.17 0.92 -2.23
N SER A 108 -1.84 1.83 -1.33
CA SER A 108 -2.23 3.22 -1.38
C SER A 108 -1.12 4.09 -1.98
N LEU A 109 -1.45 5.31 -2.41
CA LEU A 109 -0.43 6.29 -2.82
C LEU A 109 0.56 6.62 -1.69
N PRO A 110 0.12 6.77 -0.41
CA PRO A 110 1.05 6.81 0.72
C PRO A 110 2.04 5.67 0.71
N ASP A 111 1.62 4.41 0.51
CA ASP A 111 2.53 3.26 0.50
C ASP A 111 3.58 3.37 -0.61
N LEU A 112 3.21 3.88 -1.78
CA LEU A 112 4.14 4.09 -2.89
C LEU A 112 5.18 5.18 -2.59
N PHE A 113 4.75 6.33 -2.06
CA PHE A 113 5.63 7.48 -1.87
C PHE A 113 6.39 7.49 -0.54
N THR A 114 5.88 6.80 0.49
CA THR A 114 6.58 6.61 1.77
C THR A 114 7.54 5.42 1.74
N ALA A 115 7.50 4.56 0.70
CA ALA A 115 8.35 3.37 0.53
C ALA A 115 9.87 3.64 0.52
N SER A 116 10.31 4.91 0.41
CA SER A 116 11.72 5.30 0.54
C SER A 116 12.17 5.54 2.00
N THR A 117 11.24 5.47 2.95
CA THR A 117 11.55 5.41 4.38
C THR A 117 11.62 3.93 4.76
N PRO A 118 12.70 3.44 5.41
CA PRO A 118 12.62 2.14 6.07
C PRO A 118 11.34 2.15 6.93
N PRO A 119 10.55 1.06 6.97
CA PRO A 119 9.34 1.03 7.78
C PRO A 119 9.67 1.58 9.17
N PRO A 120 8.86 2.49 9.75
CA PRO A 120 9.14 3.02 11.07
C PRO A 120 9.44 1.83 11.98
N ALA A 121 10.57 1.91 12.69
CA ALA A 121 11.00 0.85 13.58
C ALA A 121 9.76 0.40 14.36
N PRO A 122 9.38 -0.90 14.31
CA PRO A 122 8.16 -1.34 14.94
C PRO A 122 8.10 -0.78 16.36
N LEU A 123 6.97 -0.17 16.74
CA LEU A 123 6.62 0.04 18.14
C LEU A 123 7.08 -1.20 18.93
N PRO A 124 7.68 -1.08 20.12
CA PRO A 124 8.38 -2.19 20.76
C PRO A 124 7.47 -3.41 20.89
N VAL A 125 7.53 -4.28 19.88
CA VAL A 125 6.92 -5.59 19.91
C VAL A 125 7.87 -6.39 20.76
N VAL A 126 7.32 -6.97 21.82
CA VAL A 126 7.99 -7.95 22.68
C VAL A 126 8.84 -8.85 21.79
N LYS A 127 10.17 -8.83 22.00
CA LYS A 127 11.15 -9.54 21.18
C LYS A 127 10.86 -11.04 21.19
N ILE A 128 10.13 -11.53 20.19
CA ILE A 128 10.12 -12.96 19.86
C ILE A 128 11.26 -13.18 18.85
N LYS A 129 12.14 -14.13 19.18
CA LYS A 129 13.46 -14.32 18.56
C LYS A 129 13.38 -14.53 17.02
N PRO A 130 14.39 -14.12 16.24
CA PRO A 130 14.38 -14.16 14.77
C PRO A 130 14.45 -15.57 14.14
N VAL A 131 14.46 -16.63 14.93
CA VAL A 131 14.49 -18.02 14.45
C VAL A 131 13.13 -18.43 13.84
N VAL A 132 12.03 -17.77 14.23
CA VAL A 132 10.67 -18.18 13.85
C VAL A 132 10.33 -17.82 12.38
N LYS A 133 10.88 -16.73 11.82
CA LYS A 133 10.45 -16.19 10.51
C LYS A 133 10.87 -17.04 9.29
N ARG A 134 12.08 -17.64 9.27
CA ARG A 134 12.44 -18.63 8.24
C ARG A 134 11.84 -20.01 8.51
N GLY A 135 11.50 -20.31 9.76
CA GLY A 135 10.86 -21.56 10.14
C GLY A 135 9.44 -21.68 9.57
N LEU A 136 8.68 -20.57 9.54
CA LEU A 136 7.27 -20.64 9.17
C LEU A 136 7.07 -20.92 7.67
N GLU A 137 7.84 -20.31 6.76
CA GLU A 137 7.78 -20.64 5.33
C GLU A 137 8.10 -22.12 5.07
N LYS A 138 9.11 -22.68 5.76
CA LYS A 138 9.44 -24.10 5.67
C LYS A 138 8.30 -24.98 6.22
N ARG A 139 7.69 -24.57 7.33
CA ARG A 139 6.52 -25.26 7.91
C ARG A 139 5.30 -25.20 7.00
N VAL A 140 5.04 -24.08 6.31
CA VAL A 140 3.99 -23.97 5.29
C VAL A 140 4.22 -24.97 4.17
N ARG A 141 5.45 -25.03 3.62
CA ARG A 141 5.80 -26.03 2.59
C ARG A 141 5.62 -27.46 3.11
N THR A 142 6.06 -27.74 4.33
CA THR A 142 5.91 -29.06 4.95
C THR A 142 4.43 -29.43 5.17
N ALA A 143 3.60 -28.48 5.58
CA ALA A 143 2.17 -28.68 5.74
C ALA A 143 1.48 -28.90 4.38
N TYR A 144 1.85 -28.12 3.37
CA TYR A 144 1.38 -28.32 2.01
C TYR A 144 1.75 -29.70 1.47
N ASP A 145 3.01 -30.14 1.60
CA ASP A 145 3.46 -31.45 1.12
C ASP A 145 2.72 -32.62 1.79
N LYS A 146 2.20 -32.44 3.00
CA LYS A 146 1.35 -33.44 3.67
C LYS A 146 -0.10 -33.45 3.17
N LEU A 147 -0.62 -32.29 2.79
CA LEU A 147 -2.02 -32.09 2.44
C LEU A 147 -2.28 -32.21 0.93
N ALA A 148 -1.27 -31.98 0.10
CA ALA A 148 -1.36 -32.03 -1.34
C ALA A 148 -1.23 -33.49 -1.83
N ASP A 149 -2.30 -34.04 -2.39
CA ASP A 149 -2.31 -35.39 -2.97
C ASP A 149 -1.40 -35.51 -4.22
N THR A 150 -1.22 -34.40 -4.95
CA THR A 150 -0.37 -34.30 -6.14
C THR A 150 0.39 -32.98 -6.16
N PRO A 151 1.52 -32.88 -6.88
CA PRO A 151 2.18 -31.60 -7.12
C PRO A 151 1.19 -30.55 -7.63
N GLN A 152 1.30 -29.31 -7.12
CA GLN A 152 0.45 -28.17 -7.46
C GLN A 152 -1.05 -28.34 -7.13
N ALA A 153 -1.43 -29.35 -6.34
CA ALA A 153 -2.81 -29.49 -5.85
C ALA A 153 -3.25 -28.26 -5.05
N TRP A 154 -4.56 -27.98 -5.08
CA TRP A 154 -5.15 -26.93 -4.26
C TRP A 154 -5.43 -27.46 -2.85
N VAL A 155 -4.86 -26.79 -1.86
CA VAL A 155 -5.03 -27.11 -0.43
C VAL A 155 -5.83 -25.99 0.23
N SER A 156 -6.83 -26.36 1.04
CA SER A 156 -7.61 -25.39 1.83
C SER A 156 -6.74 -24.68 2.87
N LEU A 157 -6.93 -23.36 3.00
CA LEU A 157 -6.28 -22.58 4.06
C LEU A 157 -6.73 -23.01 5.46
N THR A 158 -7.94 -23.54 5.61
CA THR A 158 -8.43 -24.11 6.87
C THR A 158 -7.54 -25.27 7.33
N ASP A 159 -7.32 -26.24 6.44
CA ASP A 159 -6.52 -27.43 6.75
C ASP A 159 -5.03 -27.08 6.89
N LEU A 160 -4.53 -26.16 6.04
CA LEU A 160 -3.17 -25.65 6.17
C LEU A 160 -2.94 -25.01 7.54
N ARG A 161 -3.87 -24.19 8.04
CA ARG A 161 -3.75 -23.53 9.35
C ARG A 161 -3.77 -24.53 10.50
N ARG A 162 -4.56 -25.62 10.40
CA ARG A 162 -4.62 -26.68 11.41
C ARG A 162 -3.26 -27.38 11.59
N GLU A 163 -2.50 -27.56 10.50
CA GLU A 163 -1.14 -28.11 10.55
C GLU A 163 -0.10 -27.13 11.13
N LEU A 164 -0.37 -25.83 11.13
CA LEU A 164 0.57 -24.78 11.56
C LEU A 164 0.44 -24.45 13.06
N THR A 165 0.28 -25.46 13.91
CA THR A 165 0.13 -25.31 15.36
C THR A 165 1.25 -24.47 15.99
N GLY A 166 0.92 -23.56 16.90
CA GLY A 166 1.90 -22.71 17.59
C GLY A 166 2.39 -21.49 16.79
N ALA A 167 1.83 -21.22 15.60
CA ALA A 167 1.89 -19.90 14.97
C ALA A 167 0.54 -19.20 15.13
N SER A 168 0.56 -17.89 15.37
CA SER A 168 -0.67 -17.09 15.37
C SER A 168 -1.20 -16.90 13.94
N ALA A 169 -2.50 -16.61 13.81
CA ALA A 169 -3.13 -16.33 12.52
C ALA A 169 -2.38 -15.22 11.75
N ALA A 170 -2.06 -14.12 12.44
CA ALA A 170 -1.32 -13.00 11.85
C ALA A 170 0.08 -13.37 11.36
N GLU A 171 0.78 -14.29 12.04
CA GLU A 171 2.10 -14.77 11.59
C GLU A 171 1.98 -15.62 10.33
N VAL A 172 0.96 -16.48 10.26
CA VAL A 172 0.67 -17.31 9.08
C VAL A 172 0.31 -16.43 7.90
N ASP A 173 -0.57 -15.43 8.09
CA ASP A 173 -1.00 -14.51 7.04
C ASP A 173 0.17 -13.72 6.47
N ALA A 174 1.02 -13.18 7.34
CA ALA A 174 2.22 -12.46 6.93
C ALA A 174 3.19 -13.35 6.14
N ALA A 175 3.34 -14.62 6.51
CA ALA A 175 4.18 -15.57 5.78
C ALA A 175 3.59 -15.91 4.40
N LEU A 176 2.29 -16.20 4.33
CA LEU A 176 1.60 -16.51 3.07
C LEU A 176 1.60 -15.30 2.13
N MET A 177 1.33 -14.09 2.61
CA MET A 177 1.46 -12.86 1.82
C MET A 177 2.87 -12.69 1.25
N LYS A 178 3.90 -12.89 2.07
CA LYS A 178 5.30 -12.78 1.62
C LYS A 178 5.63 -13.83 0.55
N MET A 179 5.17 -15.07 0.71
CA MET A 179 5.35 -16.14 -0.26
C MET A 179 4.62 -15.85 -1.58
N ALA A 180 3.43 -15.24 -1.52
CA ALA A 180 2.65 -14.82 -2.68
C ALA A 180 3.33 -13.66 -3.43
N VAL A 181 3.84 -12.65 -2.71
CA VAL A 181 4.63 -11.54 -3.31
C VAL A 181 5.90 -12.07 -3.98
N ALA A 182 6.57 -13.05 -3.37
CA ALA A 182 7.73 -13.73 -3.94
C ALA A 182 7.39 -14.68 -5.10
N ARG A 183 6.09 -14.85 -5.44
CA ARG A 183 5.59 -15.77 -6.47
C ARG A 183 6.02 -17.23 -6.26
N THR A 184 6.06 -17.64 -5.00
CA THR A 184 6.38 -19.03 -4.63
C THR A 184 5.14 -19.86 -4.31
N ILE A 185 3.98 -19.21 -4.19
CA ILE A 185 2.67 -19.82 -4.00
C ILE A 185 1.64 -19.04 -4.82
N VAL A 186 0.52 -19.70 -5.10
CA VAL A 186 -0.68 -19.10 -5.68
C VAL A 186 -1.81 -19.22 -4.68
N LEU A 187 -2.54 -18.12 -4.46
CA LEU A 187 -3.72 -18.04 -3.61
C LEU A 187 -4.94 -17.69 -4.47
N VAL A 188 -6.00 -18.49 -4.37
CA VAL A 188 -7.24 -18.30 -5.16
C VAL A 188 -8.47 -18.35 -4.25
N PRO A 189 -9.56 -17.65 -4.63
CA PRO A 189 -10.86 -17.91 -4.01
C PRO A 189 -11.32 -19.34 -4.32
N GLU A 190 -12.19 -19.89 -3.48
CA GLU A 190 -12.98 -21.06 -3.83
C GLU A 190 -14.13 -20.60 -4.75
N ASP A 191 -14.17 -21.11 -5.98
CA ASP A 191 -15.19 -20.71 -6.95
C ASP A 191 -16.59 -21.12 -6.49
N ASN A 192 -16.71 -22.28 -5.83
CA ASN A 192 -17.98 -22.75 -5.28
C ASN A 192 -18.24 -22.16 -3.88
N GLN A 193 -18.47 -20.86 -3.80
CA GLN A 193 -18.69 -20.11 -2.54
C GLN A 193 -19.76 -20.69 -1.60
N LYS A 194 -20.66 -21.54 -2.10
CA LYS A 194 -21.71 -22.21 -1.31
C LYS A 194 -21.20 -23.36 -0.45
N THR A 195 -20.01 -23.90 -0.75
CA THR A 195 -19.39 -24.97 0.03
C THR A 195 -18.59 -24.46 1.22
N LEU A 196 -18.30 -23.15 1.24
CA LEU A 196 -17.51 -22.53 2.30
C LEU A 196 -18.28 -22.47 3.62
N THR A 197 -17.68 -23.06 4.65
CA THR A 197 -18.13 -22.97 6.03
C THR A 197 -17.69 -21.65 6.67
N ASP A 198 -18.22 -21.34 7.85
CA ASP A 198 -17.75 -20.18 8.63
C ASP A 198 -16.27 -20.30 9.02
N GLU A 199 -15.77 -21.53 9.21
CA GLU A 199 -14.36 -21.78 9.47
C GLU A 199 -13.51 -21.45 8.24
N ASP A 200 -13.97 -21.81 7.04
CA ASP A 200 -13.26 -21.49 5.79
C ASP A 200 -13.20 -19.98 5.54
N ARG A 201 -14.28 -19.26 5.84
CA ARG A 201 -14.32 -17.79 5.75
C ARG A 201 -13.40 -17.14 6.78
N ALA A 202 -13.35 -17.67 8.00
CA ALA A 202 -12.44 -17.18 9.04
C ALA A 202 -10.97 -17.51 8.75
N ALA A 203 -10.70 -18.61 8.04
CA ALA A 203 -9.36 -19.03 7.64
C ALA A 203 -8.84 -18.31 6.39
N ALA A 204 -9.71 -17.63 5.65
CA ALA A 204 -9.36 -16.97 4.41
C ALA A 204 -8.31 -15.87 4.60
N ILE A 205 -7.60 -15.54 3.53
CA ILE A 205 -6.74 -14.35 3.48
C ILE A 205 -7.33 -13.36 2.50
N HIS A 206 -7.59 -12.15 2.96
CA HIS A 206 -8.10 -11.08 2.13
C HIS A 206 -6.97 -10.48 1.28
N ILE A 207 -7.06 -10.59 -0.04
CA ILE A 207 -6.09 -10.02 -0.98
C ILE A 207 -6.79 -9.57 -2.27
N GLY A 208 -6.60 -8.32 -2.66
CA GLY A 208 -7.18 -7.71 -3.85
C GLY A 208 -8.70 -7.48 -3.76
N GLY A 209 -9.25 -7.27 -2.57
CA GLY A 209 -10.69 -7.08 -2.32
C GLY A 209 -11.50 -8.38 -2.27
N GLU A 210 -10.84 -9.54 -2.21
CA GLU A 210 -11.48 -10.85 -2.23
C GLU A 210 -10.79 -11.81 -1.26
N ASP A 211 -11.58 -12.66 -0.63
CA ASP A 211 -11.11 -13.71 0.28
C ASP A 211 -10.55 -14.89 -0.51
N LYS A 212 -9.29 -15.24 -0.26
CA LYS A 212 -8.61 -16.41 -0.82
C LYS A 212 -8.75 -17.57 0.14
N HIS A 213 -9.08 -18.74 -0.39
CA HIS A 213 -9.44 -19.92 0.39
C HIS A 213 -8.52 -21.10 0.11
N LEU A 214 -7.89 -21.12 -1.07
CA LEU A 214 -7.05 -22.22 -1.54
C LEU A 214 -5.63 -21.74 -1.80
N LEU A 215 -4.67 -22.61 -1.53
CA LEU A 215 -3.25 -22.42 -1.76
C LEU A 215 -2.71 -23.54 -2.65
N SER A 216 -1.88 -23.18 -3.62
CA SER A 216 -1.04 -24.11 -4.37
C SER A 216 0.41 -23.61 -4.36
N ILE A 217 1.37 -24.52 -4.37
CA ILE A 217 2.80 -24.21 -4.44
C ILE A 217 3.28 -24.58 -5.84
N GLU A 218 3.87 -23.60 -6.54
CA GLU A 218 4.48 -23.85 -7.85
C GLU A 218 5.67 -24.82 -7.71
N ALA A 219 5.84 -25.71 -8.69
CA ALA A 219 7.01 -26.58 -8.73
C ALA A 219 8.23 -25.72 -9.09
N GLU A 220 9.33 -25.88 -8.36
CA GLU A 220 10.63 -25.26 -8.68
C GLU A 220 11.14 -25.68 -10.07
#